data_AF-A0A5J4YDX9-F1
#
_entry.id   AF-A0A5J4YDX9-F1
#
_cell.length_a   1.000
_cell.length_b   1.000
_cell.length_c   1.000
_cell.angle_alpha   90.00
_cell.angle_beta   90.00
_cell.angle_gamma   90.00
#
_symmetry.space_group_name_H-M   'P 1'
#
loop_
_entity.id
_entity.type
_entity.pdbx_description
1 polymer ?
#
loop_
_entity_poly.entity_id
_entity_poly.type
_entity_poly.pdbx_seq_one_letter_code
_entity_poly.pdbx_strand_id
1 'polypeptide(L)'
;MQLEHLEHAHAETKAALQPFDRRQLLSVPVLAAVAGVLLRQPAWGATTGDKALREELLSAIKANKSDEEVEKALRALSDQNPTRAPAKSDKLFGKWKLLWASSNSEVAKATRRNPLPSYSEQRIGEPGGEKKERAANLINIGNGAVQVYLSSAAKEDPKSDDTVLIGPPFYLDLKIAGFSLPIQNTQQEGERKSLLGSEQNYYKQLYLENSGQPGDLRISEVTFGDPAAQGSILVHERI
;
A
#
# COMPACT_ATOMS: atom_id res chain seq x y z
N MET A 1 22.40 71.12 14.66
CA MET A 1 22.75 70.09 13.66
C MET A 1 21.60 69.09 13.64
N GLN A 2 20.78 69.20 12.59
CA GLN A 2 19.82 68.22 12.05
C GLN A 2 18.68 67.72 12.95
N LEU A 3 17.59 68.49 12.92
CA LEU A 3 16.20 68.08 13.08
C LEU A 3 15.50 68.58 11.83
N GLU A 4 15.22 67.74 10.83
CA GLU A 4 14.26 68.04 9.75
C GLU A 4 14.09 66.84 8.80
N HIS A 5 12.85 66.67 8.31
CA HIS A 5 12.38 65.77 7.24
C HIS A 5 11.85 64.39 7.66
N LEU A 6 10.63 64.44 8.19
CA LEU A 6 9.64 63.37 8.24
C LEU A 6 8.54 63.76 7.25
N GLU A 7 8.61 63.28 6.00
CA GLU A 7 7.51 63.32 5.03
C GLU A 7 7.94 62.55 3.77
N HIS A 8 7.42 61.33 3.58
CA HIS A 8 6.94 60.89 2.27
C HIS A 8 6.10 59.61 2.43
N ALA A 9 4.82 59.80 2.16
CA ALA A 9 3.78 58.79 2.14
C ALA A 9 3.83 57.92 0.87
N HIS A 10 3.27 56.71 1.01
CA HIS A 10 2.46 55.96 0.04
C HIS A 10 2.73 56.11 -1.47
N ALA A 11 3.22 55.01 -2.07
CA ALA A 11 3.00 54.53 -3.45
C ALA A 11 3.98 53.36 -3.65
N GLU A 12 3.73 52.19 -4.26
CA GLU A 12 2.64 51.59 -5.00
C GLU A 12 2.85 50.07 -4.87
N THR A 13 1.81 49.31 -4.52
CA THR A 13 1.78 47.86 -4.68
C THR A 13 1.37 47.56 -6.12
N LYS A 14 2.27 47.05 -6.96
CA LYS A 14 1.92 46.47 -8.27
C LYS A 14 2.43 45.04 -8.36
N ALA A 15 1.57 44.13 -7.93
CA ALA A 15 1.64 42.73 -8.32
C ALA A 15 1.25 42.62 -9.80
N ALA A 16 2.16 42.10 -10.63
CA ALA A 16 1.87 41.76 -12.01
C ALA A 16 1.10 40.44 -12.05
N LEU A 17 -0.23 40.53 -12.07
CA LEU A 17 -1.11 39.44 -12.49
C LEU A 17 -1.24 39.51 -14.01
N GLN A 18 -0.81 38.46 -14.70
CA GLN A 18 -1.08 38.33 -16.14
C GLN A 18 -2.56 38.02 -16.39
N PRO A 19 -3.17 38.62 -17.42
CA PRO A 19 -4.56 38.31 -17.77
C PRO A 19 -4.66 36.94 -18.44
N PHE A 20 -5.48 36.06 -17.84
CA PHE A 20 -5.99 34.87 -18.52
C PHE A 20 -7.01 35.29 -19.57
N ASP A 21 -6.73 34.95 -20.83
CA ASP A 21 -7.61 35.20 -21.96
C ASP A 21 -8.85 34.28 -21.89
N ARG A 22 -10.03 34.89 -22.00
CA ARG A 22 -11.33 34.31 -21.58
C ARG A 22 -12.28 34.12 -22.74
N ARG A 23 -11.78 33.96 -23.97
CA ARG A 23 -12.62 33.80 -25.16
C ARG A 23 -11.99 32.85 -26.17
N GLN A 24 -12.38 31.58 -26.12
CA GLN A 24 -12.70 30.74 -27.29
C GLN A 24 -13.35 29.43 -26.84
N LEU A 25 -14.65 29.51 -26.60
CA LEU A 25 -15.59 28.39 -26.72
C LEU A 25 -16.18 28.46 -28.13
N LEU A 26 -16.25 27.32 -28.81
CA LEU A 26 -17.24 26.87 -29.82
C LEU A 26 -16.64 25.59 -30.47
N SER A 27 -17.03 24.40 -30.00
CA SER A 27 -18.10 23.56 -30.56
C SER A 27 -17.76 22.95 -31.93
N VAL A 28 -17.59 21.62 -32.00
CA VAL A 28 -18.21 20.67 -32.96
C VAL A 28 -17.80 19.24 -32.54
N PRO A 29 -18.73 18.26 -32.60
CA PRO A 29 -18.54 16.91 -32.08
C PRO A 29 -17.86 16.00 -33.11
N VAL A 30 -17.02 15.07 -32.64
CA VAL A 30 -16.63 13.90 -33.44
C VAL A 30 -16.82 12.65 -32.59
N LEU A 31 -18.03 12.07 -32.73
CA LEU A 31 -18.22 10.64 -32.56
C LEU A 31 -17.48 9.95 -33.71
N ALA A 32 -16.43 9.19 -33.40
CA ALA A 32 -15.97 8.11 -34.25
C ALA A 32 -15.92 6.85 -33.39
N ALA A 33 -16.86 5.96 -33.69
CA ALA A 33 -16.98 4.65 -33.09
C ALA A 33 -15.72 3.81 -33.38
N VAL A 34 -15.02 3.40 -32.33
CA VAL A 34 -14.21 2.18 -32.38
C VAL A 34 -15.06 1.10 -31.70
N ALA A 35 -15.89 0.45 -32.51
CA ALA A 35 -16.35 -0.89 -32.21
C ALA A 35 -15.14 -1.84 -32.33
N GLY A 36 -14.37 -1.92 -31.26
CA GLY A 36 -13.23 -2.82 -31.13
C GLY A 36 -13.44 -3.70 -29.92
N VAL A 37 -14.09 -4.84 -30.14
CA VAL A 37 -14.09 -6.04 -29.29
C VAL A 37 -13.82 -5.76 -27.81
N LEU A 38 -14.90 -5.47 -27.06
CA LEU A 38 -14.90 -5.76 -25.63
C LEU A 38 -14.71 -7.27 -25.50
N LEU A 39 -13.46 -7.71 -25.45
CA LEU A 39 -13.13 -8.97 -24.81
C LEU A 39 -13.65 -8.80 -23.39
N ARG A 40 -14.85 -9.34 -23.14
CA ARG A 40 -15.25 -9.77 -21.82
C ARG A 40 -14.15 -10.72 -21.38
N GLN A 41 -13.13 -10.20 -20.71
CA GLN A 41 -12.33 -11.04 -19.85
C GLN A 41 -13.34 -11.75 -18.95
N PRO A 42 -13.31 -13.09 -18.86
CA PRO A 42 -14.23 -13.80 -18.00
C PRO A 42 -14.14 -13.12 -16.64
N ALA A 43 -15.28 -12.72 -16.08
CA ALA A 43 -15.32 -12.37 -14.67
C ALA A 43 -14.67 -13.56 -13.95
N TRP A 44 -13.52 -13.34 -13.31
CA TRP A 44 -12.79 -14.36 -12.57
C TRP A 44 -13.65 -14.73 -11.36
N GLY A 45 -14.64 -15.57 -11.60
CA GLY A 45 -15.51 -16.11 -10.59
C GLY A 45 -14.78 -17.25 -9.92
N ALA A 46 -14.46 -17.07 -8.64
CA ALA A 46 -14.01 -18.14 -7.76
C ALA A 46 -14.90 -19.37 -7.99
N THR A 47 -14.27 -20.49 -8.34
CA THR A 47 -14.95 -21.77 -8.48
C THR A 47 -15.51 -22.20 -7.12
N THR A 48 -16.43 -23.17 -7.10
CA THR A 48 -16.96 -23.71 -5.83
C THR A 48 -15.84 -24.27 -4.93
N GLY A 49 -14.75 -24.80 -5.51
CA GLY A 49 -13.57 -25.25 -4.78
C GLY A 49 -12.81 -24.11 -4.10
N ASP A 50 -12.66 -22.98 -4.79
CA ASP A 50 -11.99 -21.78 -4.25
C ASP A 50 -12.71 -21.23 -3.02
N LYS A 51 -14.05 -21.29 -3.00
CA LYS A 51 -14.85 -20.82 -1.85
C LYS A 51 -14.63 -21.68 -0.60
N ALA A 52 -14.61 -23.00 -0.74
CA ALA A 52 -14.41 -23.90 0.40
C ALA A 52 -13.01 -23.74 1.01
N LEU A 53 -11.97 -23.63 0.17
CA LEU A 53 -10.60 -23.43 0.63
C LEU A 53 -10.39 -22.04 1.25
N ARG A 54 -11.05 -21.01 0.70
CA ARG A 54 -11.09 -19.69 1.31
C ARG A 54 -11.70 -19.74 2.71
N GLU A 55 -12.84 -20.41 2.87
CA GLU A 55 -13.50 -20.56 4.17
C GLU A 55 -12.64 -21.35 5.16
N GLU A 56 -11.95 -22.40 4.71
CA GLU A 56 -10.98 -23.16 5.51
C GLU A 56 -9.85 -22.26 6.02
N LEU A 57 -9.24 -21.46 5.14
CA LEU A 57 -8.19 -20.51 5.50
C LEU A 57 -8.68 -19.49 6.54
N LEU A 58 -9.81 -18.83 6.27
CA LEU A 58 -10.35 -17.82 7.18
C LEU A 58 -10.78 -18.41 8.52
N SER A 59 -11.32 -19.63 8.51
CA SER A 59 -11.67 -20.37 9.73
C SER A 59 -10.41 -20.69 10.54
N ALA A 60 -9.34 -21.14 9.89
CA ALA A 60 -8.07 -21.42 10.54
C ALA A 60 -7.46 -20.16 11.19
N ILE A 61 -7.47 -19.04 10.47
CA ILE A 61 -7.01 -17.74 10.99
C ILE A 61 -7.87 -17.30 12.18
N LYS A 62 -9.20 -17.31 12.05
CA LYS A 62 -10.13 -16.88 13.11
C LYS A 62 -10.04 -17.75 14.36
N ALA A 63 -9.80 -19.04 14.20
CA ALA A 63 -9.64 -19.99 15.30
C ALA A 63 -8.24 -19.92 15.94
N ASN A 64 -7.34 -19.06 15.46
CA ASN A 64 -5.94 -18.96 15.90
C ASN A 64 -5.24 -20.33 15.87
N LYS A 65 -5.43 -21.07 14.78
CA LYS A 65 -4.73 -22.34 14.53
C LYS A 65 -3.21 -22.14 14.43
N SER A 66 -2.46 -23.24 14.47
CA SER A 66 -0.99 -23.17 14.37
C SER A 66 -0.55 -22.62 13.00
N ASP A 67 0.67 -22.08 12.93
CA ASP A 67 1.21 -21.56 11.68
C ASP A 67 1.24 -22.67 10.60
N GLU A 68 1.54 -23.91 10.98
CA GLU A 68 1.55 -25.06 10.06
C GLU A 68 0.16 -25.36 9.48
N GLU A 69 -0.90 -25.25 10.28
CA GLU A 69 -2.27 -25.46 9.81
C GLU A 69 -2.72 -24.35 8.84
N VAL A 70 -2.38 -23.09 9.14
CA VAL A 70 -2.69 -21.95 8.26
C VAL A 70 -1.90 -22.06 6.95
N GLU A 71 -0.61 -22.36 7.02
CA GLU A 71 0.21 -22.57 5.83
C GLU A 71 -0.24 -23.76 4.99
N LYS A 72 -0.73 -24.84 5.61
CA LYS A 72 -1.32 -25.97 4.88
C LYS A 72 -2.53 -25.53 4.06
N ALA A 73 -3.43 -24.75 4.66
CA ALA A 73 -4.59 -24.19 3.95
C ALA A 73 -4.14 -23.25 2.81
N LEU A 74 -3.12 -22.41 3.04
CA LEU A 74 -2.56 -21.52 2.00
C LEU A 74 -1.97 -22.29 0.81
N ARG A 75 -1.25 -23.39 1.06
CA ARG A 75 -0.69 -24.25 -0.01
C ARG A 75 -1.80 -24.91 -0.83
N ALA A 76 -2.79 -25.52 -0.15
CA ALA A 76 -3.93 -26.16 -0.83
C ALA A 76 -4.66 -25.18 -1.76
N LEU A 77 -4.77 -23.93 -1.34
CA LEU A 77 -5.40 -22.87 -2.10
C LEU A 77 -4.51 -22.34 -3.24
N SER A 78 -3.19 -22.26 -3.05
CA SER A 78 -2.25 -21.84 -4.09
C SER A 78 -2.17 -22.85 -5.24
N ASP A 79 -2.37 -24.14 -4.94
CA ASP A 79 -2.37 -25.22 -5.94
C ASP A 79 -3.64 -25.19 -6.83
N GLN A 80 -4.77 -24.69 -6.31
CA GLN A 80 -6.06 -24.68 -7.00
C GLN A 80 -6.40 -23.36 -7.68
N ASN A 81 -5.84 -22.25 -7.21
CA ASN A 81 -6.15 -20.92 -7.73
C ASN A 81 -4.98 -20.36 -8.57
N PRO A 82 -5.00 -20.51 -9.92
CA PRO A 82 -3.94 -20.03 -10.80
C PRO A 82 -4.02 -18.52 -11.05
N THR A 83 -4.81 -17.75 -10.29
CA THR A 83 -5.04 -16.32 -10.51
C THR A 83 -3.75 -15.50 -10.30
N ARG A 84 -2.96 -15.43 -11.37
CA ARG A 84 -1.73 -14.63 -11.47
C ARG A 84 -1.98 -13.49 -12.45
N ALA A 85 -2.24 -12.32 -11.91
CA ALA A 85 -1.84 -11.01 -12.45
C ALA A 85 -2.66 -9.88 -11.82
N PRO A 86 -2.24 -9.38 -10.66
CA PRO A 86 -2.69 -8.05 -10.28
C PRO A 86 -1.58 -7.13 -9.78
N ALA A 87 -0.31 -7.57 -9.71
CA ALA A 87 0.77 -6.61 -9.46
C ALA A 87 0.74 -5.50 -10.53
N LYS A 88 0.37 -5.85 -11.77
CA LYS A 88 0.16 -4.94 -12.90
C LYS A 88 -1.28 -4.45 -13.11
N SER A 89 -2.12 -4.61 -12.10
CA SER A 89 -3.53 -4.21 -12.17
C SER A 89 -3.81 -3.10 -11.17
N ASP A 90 -4.73 -2.20 -11.53
CA ASP A 90 -5.25 -1.20 -10.60
C ASP A 90 -5.89 -1.84 -9.34
N LYS A 91 -6.22 -3.12 -9.42
CA LYS A 91 -6.70 -3.97 -8.32
C LYS A 91 -5.64 -4.27 -7.26
N LEU A 92 -4.39 -3.84 -7.43
CA LEU A 92 -3.37 -3.80 -6.38
C LEU A 92 -3.66 -2.66 -5.38
N PHE A 93 -4.08 -1.51 -5.89
CA PHE A 93 -4.21 -0.28 -5.11
C PHE A 93 -5.37 -0.35 -4.12
N GLY A 94 -5.27 0.37 -3.02
CA GLY A 94 -6.32 0.45 -2.00
C GLY A 94 -5.81 0.21 -0.59
N LYS A 95 -6.74 -0.05 0.32
CA LYS A 95 -6.47 -0.35 1.72
C LYS A 95 -6.67 -1.85 1.97
N TRP A 96 -5.77 -2.41 2.75
CA TRP A 96 -5.66 -3.83 3.00
C TRP A 96 -5.42 -4.06 4.49
N LYS A 97 -6.34 -4.74 5.17
CA LYS A 97 -6.16 -5.14 6.56
C LYS A 97 -5.36 -6.44 6.62
N LEU A 98 -4.36 -6.51 7.50
CA LEU A 98 -3.66 -7.76 7.79
C LEU A 98 -4.59 -8.67 8.61
N LEU A 99 -4.87 -9.87 8.09
CA LEU A 99 -5.62 -10.92 8.80
C LEU A 99 -4.67 -11.85 9.54
N TRP A 100 -3.56 -12.21 8.92
CA TRP A 100 -2.57 -13.13 9.49
C TRP A 100 -1.19 -12.88 8.91
N ALA A 101 -0.16 -13.17 9.70
CA ALA A 101 1.22 -13.14 9.28
C ALA A 101 1.99 -14.30 9.92
N SER A 102 2.91 -14.89 9.16
CA SER A 102 3.77 -15.98 9.63
C SER A 102 4.67 -15.53 10.79
N SER A 103 5.03 -16.44 11.68
CA SER A 103 5.79 -16.14 12.90
C SER A 103 7.19 -15.54 12.69
N ASN A 104 7.79 -15.77 11.52
CA ASN A 104 9.07 -15.16 11.12
C ASN A 104 8.92 -13.69 10.69
N SER A 105 7.72 -13.20 10.41
CA SER A 105 7.52 -11.82 9.98
C SER A 105 7.64 -10.81 11.13
N GLU A 106 8.26 -9.65 10.86
CA GLU A 106 8.35 -8.56 11.83
C GLU A 106 6.98 -7.99 12.22
N VAL A 107 6.03 -7.96 11.27
CA VAL A 107 4.67 -7.49 11.55
C VAL A 107 3.92 -8.42 12.50
N ALA A 108 4.17 -9.73 12.47
CA ALA A 108 3.60 -10.66 13.45
C ALA A 108 4.11 -10.39 14.87
N LYS A 109 5.38 -10.01 15.01
CA LYS A 109 5.95 -9.61 16.32
C LYS A 109 5.28 -8.33 16.83
N ALA A 110 5.05 -7.35 15.96
CA ALA A 110 4.47 -6.07 16.33
C ALA A 110 2.94 -6.11 16.57
N THR A 111 2.24 -7.11 16.02
CA THR A 111 0.78 -7.24 16.13
C THR A 111 0.36 -8.40 17.03
N ARG A 112 0.61 -9.65 16.61
CA ARG A 112 0.16 -10.88 17.29
C ARG A 112 0.79 -11.10 18.66
N ARG A 113 2.05 -10.69 18.84
CA ARG A 113 2.79 -10.86 20.12
C ARG A 113 2.73 -9.64 21.03
N ASN A 114 1.99 -8.60 20.63
CA ASN A 114 1.85 -7.39 21.41
C ASN A 114 0.80 -7.59 22.51
N PRO A 115 1.09 -7.29 23.79
CA PRO A 115 0.09 -7.37 24.86
C PRO A 115 -1.05 -6.36 24.71
N LEU A 116 -0.87 -5.30 23.90
CA LEU A 116 -1.90 -4.34 23.59
C LEU A 116 -2.64 -4.71 22.30
N PRO A 117 -3.96 -4.46 22.21
CA PRO A 117 -4.72 -4.64 20.98
C PRO A 117 -4.04 -3.92 19.82
N SER A 118 -3.60 -4.68 18.83
CA SER A 118 -2.80 -4.18 17.73
C SER A 118 -3.27 -4.78 16.40
N TYR A 119 -3.26 -3.97 15.34
CA TYR A 119 -3.59 -4.42 14.00
C TYR A 119 -2.75 -3.68 12.96
N SER A 120 -2.57 -4.31 11.80
CA SER A 120 -1.82 -3.73 10.68
C SER A 120 -2.73 -3.46 9.49
N GLU A 121 -2.53 -2.32 8.85
CA GLU A 121 -3.11 -1.97 7.56
C GLU A 121 -1.99 -1.70 6.56
N GLN A 122 -2.19 -2.08 5.31
CA GLN A 122 -1.36 -1.68 4.20
C GLN A 122 -2.17 -0.78 3.26
N ARG A 123 -1.56 0.32 2.83
CA ARG A 123 -2.12 1.29 1.89
C ARG A 123 -1.24 1.31 0.67
N ILE A 124 -1.82 1.18 -0.52
CA ILE A 124 -1.05 1.17 -1.77
C ILE A 124 -1.73 2.14 -2.75
N GLY A 125 -0.95 3.10 -3.26
CA GLY A 125 -1.42 4.11 -4.19
C GLY A 125 -2.54 5.02 -3.67
N GLU A 126 -3.08 5.84 -4.57
CA GLU A 126 -4.06 6.89 -4.28
C GLU A 126 -5.37 6.41 -3.64
N PRO A 127 -6.01 5.29 -4.06
CA PRO A 127 -7.19 4.80 -3.34
C PRO A 127 -6.83 4.25 -1.95
N GLY A 128 -5.57 3.92 -1.69
CA GLY A 128 -5.06 3.58 -0.37
C GLY A 128 -4.85 4.80 0.54
N GLY A 129 -4.80 6.01 -0.02
CA GLY A 129 -4.38 7.22 0.68
C GLY A 129 -2.87 7.49 0.61
N GLU A 130 -2.15 6.79 -0.27
CA GLU A 130 -0.73 7.03 -0.58
C GLU A 130 -0.57 7.74 -1.93
N LYS A 131 0.60 8.29 -2.22
CA LYS A 131 0.90 8.76 -3.58
C LYS A 131 0.97 7.56 -4.55
N LYS A 132 0.75 7.82 -5.85
CA LYS A 132 1.03 6.84 -6.91
C LYS A 132 2.44 6.26 -6.74
N GLU A 133 2.60 4.95 -6.93
CA GLU A 133 3.86 4.20 -6.74
C GLU A 133 4.41 4.20 -5.30
N ARG A 134 3.54 4.36 -4.31
CA ARG A 134 3.91 4.20 -2.90
C ARG A 134 3.04 3.16 -2.22
N ALA A 135 3.65 2.49 -1.23
CA ALA A 135 2.95 1.69 -0.27
C ALA A 135 3.29 2.19 1.14
N ALA A 136 2.36 2.03 2.06
CA ALA A 136 2.59 2.23 3.48
C ALA A 136 2.03 1.08 4.29
N ASN A 137 2.78 0.65 5.30
CA ASN A 137 2.31 -0.24 6.35
C ASN A 137 2.07 0.60 7.62
N LEU A 138 0.90 0.44 8.21
CA LEU A 138 0.46 1.12 9.41
C LEU A 138 0.19 0.09 10.49
N ILE A 139 0.91 0.17 11.60
CA ILE A 139 0.66 -0.67 12.77
C ILE A 139 0.01 0.21 13.83
N ASN A 140 -1.26 -0.06 14.12
CA ASN A 140 -2.02 0.60 15.15
C ASN A 140 -1.91 -0.22 16.44
N ILE A 141 -1.59 0.42 17.56
CA ILE A 141 -1.39 -0.21 18.87
C ILE A 141 -2.26 0.53 19.89
N GLY A 142 -2.93 -0.22 20.77
CA GLY A 142 -3.77 0.33 21.83
C GLY A 142 -4.95 1.13 21.28
N ASN A 143 -5.69 0.54 20.32
CA ASN A 143 -6.81 1.19 19.64
C ASN A 143 -6.44 2.51 18.93
N GLY A 144 -5.22 2.58 18.40
CA GLY A 144 -4.73 3.74 17.63
C GLY A 144 -4.11 4.85 18.48
N ALA A 145 -3.94 4.64 19.80
CA ALA A 145 -3.21 5.56 20.67
C ALA A 145 -1.76 5.76 20.20
N VAL A 146 -1.15 4.69 19.70
CA VAL A 146 0.15 4.69 19.03
C VAL A 146 0.00 4.13 17.63
N GLN A 147 0.57 4.79 16.63
CA GLN A 147 0.63 4.30 15.26
C GLN A 147 2.07 4.36 14.75
N VAL A 148 2.58 3.25 14.25
CA VAL A 148 3.83 3.23 13.48
C VAL A 148 3.44 3.26 12.00
N TYR A 149 3.93 4.26 11.29
CA TYR A 149 3.67 4.46 9.87
C TYR A 149 4.98 4.29 9.10
N LEU A 150 5.05 3.28 8.25
CA LEU A 150 6.19 2.97 7.40
C LEU A 150 5.78 3.10 5.94
N SER A 151 6.26 4.12 5.23
CA SER A 151 5.97 4.32 3.80
C SER A 151 7.22 4.10 2.96
N SER A 152 7.05 3.50 1.78
CA SER A 152 8.11 3.11 0.87
C SER A 152 7.70 3.36 -0.58
N ALA A 153 8.66 3.29 -1.51
CA ALA A 153 8.30 3.11 -2.92
C ALA A 153 7.68 1.71 -3.10
N ALA A 154 6.74 1.62 -4.04
CA ALA A 154 6.12 0.38 -4.47
C ALA A 154 6.00 0.38 -6.00
N LYS A 155 6.61 -0.61 -6.64
CA LYS A 155 6.66 -0.74 -8.10
C LYS A 155 6.41 -2.18 -8.52
N GLU A 156 5.91 -2.35 -9.72
CA GLU A 156 5.72 -3.66 -10.34
C GLU A 156 7.06 -4.22 -10.80
N ASP A 157 7.24 -5.55 -10.77
CA ASP A 157 8.39 -6.18 -11.40
C ASP A 157 8.22 -6.20 -12.93
N PRO A 158 9.13 -5.60 -13.72
CA PRO A 158 9.02 -5.70 -15.18
C PRO A 158 9.08 -7.15 -15.68
N LYS A 159 9.66 -8.07 -14.92
CA LYS A 159 9.88 -9.48 -15.30
C LYS A 159 8.82 -10.44 -14.74
N SER A 160 7.92 -9.99 -13.88
CA SER A 160 6.90 -10.84 -13.23
C SER A 160 5.58 -10.11 -13.07
N ASP A 161 4.47 -10.77 -13.43
CA ASP A 161 3.13 -10.18 -13.35
C ASP A 161 2.48 -10.31 -11.97
N ASP A 162 3.14 -11.04 -11.06
CA ASP A 162 2.69 -11.32 -9.69
C ASP A 162 3.60 -10.72 -8.62
N THR A 163 4.66 -10.01 -8.99
CA THR A 163 5.63 -9.47 -8.03
C THR A 163 5.56 -7.95 -7.92
N VAL A 164 5.52 -7.48 -6.67
CA VAL A 164 5.64 -6.06 -6.31
C VAL A 164 6.97 -5.86 -5.57
N LEU A 165 7.76 -4.89 -6.03
CA LEU A 165 8.98 -4.44 -5.38
C LEU A 165 8.63 -3.33 -4.40
N ILE A 166 9.00 -3.52 -3.14
CA ILE A 166 8.84 -2.53 -2.07
C ILE A 166 10.24 -2.16 -1.57
N GLY A 167 10.58 -0.88 -1.64
CA GLY A 167 11.93 -0.43 -1.36
C GLY A 167 12.06 1.07 -1.09
N PRO A 168 13.29 1.59 -0.97
CA PRO A 168 13.52 3.00 -0.67
C PRO A 168 12.94 3.95 -1.74
N PRO A 169 12.68 5.23 -1.41
CA PRO A 169 12.92 5.85 -0.11
C PRO A 169 11.89 5.43 0.95
N PHE A 170 12.40 5.13 2.14
CA PHE A 170 11.64 4.78 3.32
C PHE A 170 11.41 6.00 4.21
N TYR A 171 10.20 6.10 4.74
CA TYR A 171 9.81 7.06 5.77
C TYR A 171 9.20 6.30 6.93
N LEU A 172 9.67 6.60 8.12
CA LEU A 172 9.17 6.02 9.35
C LEU A 172 8.71 7.14 10.28
N ASP A 173 7.42 7.16 10.56
CA ASP A 173 6.81 8.08 11.51
C ASP A 173 6.19 7.31 12.67
N LEU A 174 6.38 7.81 13.87
CA LEU A 174 5.65 7.38 15.06
C LEU A 174 4.61 8.44 15.41
N LYS A 175 3.35 8.03 15.45
CA LYS A 175 2.24 8.88 15.87
C LYS A 175 1.78 8.49 17.26
N ILE A 176 1.70 9.45 18.17
CA ILE A 176 1.24 9.25 19.54
C ILE A 176 0.21 10.31 19.86
N ALA A 177 -1.02 9.91 20.20
CA ALA A 177 -2.10 10.83 20.56
C ALA A 177 -2.28 12.03 19.60
N GLY A 178 -2.12 11.79 18.29
CA GLY A 178 -2.23 12.82 17.25
C GLY A 178 -0.94 13.59 16.94
N PHE A 179 0.10 13.49 17.76
CA PHE A 179 1.42 14.04 17.45
C PHE A 179 2.19 13.10 16.52
N SER A 180 2.87 13.64 15.51
CA SER A 180 3.69 12.87 14.57
C SER A 180 5.18 13.17 14.79
N LEU A 181 5.96 12.12 15.04
CA LEU A 181 7.40 12.17 15.27
C LEU A 181 8.11 11.42 14.14
N PRO A 182 8.83 12.11 13.24
CA PRO A 182 9.61 11.43 12.21
C PRO A 182 10.80 10.73 12.86
N ILE A 183 10.84 9.40 12.76
CA ILE A 183 11.95 8.58 13.25
C ILE A 183 13.05 8.52 12.19
N GLN A 184 12.67 8.37 10.93
CA GLN A 184 13.62 8.22 9.83
C GLN A 184 13.09 8.74 8.50
N ASN A 185 13.97 9.40 7.75
CA ASN A 185 13.76 9.78 6.36
C ASN A 185 15.03 9.44 5.56
N THR A 186 14.97 8.44 4.67
CA THR A 186 16.13 8.03 3.87
C THR A 186 16.40 8.91 2.64
N GLN A 187 15.70 10.04 2.48
CA GLN A 187 15.99 10.98 1.37
C GLN A 187 17.19 11.88 1.64
N GLN A 188 17.66 12.01 2.88
CA GLN A 188 18.77 12.92 3.18
C GLN A 188 20.11 12.25 2.89
N GLU A 189 20.91 12.90 2.05
CA GLU A 189 22.33 12.64 1.71
C GLU A 189 23.30 12.71 2.93
N GLY A 190 22.79 12.53 4.16
CA GLY A 190 23.59 12.47 5.37
C GLY A 190 23.84 11.03 5.79
N GLU A 191 25.05 10.73 6.25
CA GLU A 191 25.60 9.41 6.64
C GLU A 191 24.85 8.62 7.74
N ARG A 192 23.59 8.94 8.06
CA ARG A 192 22.81 8.13 9.00
C ARG A 192 22.45 6.80 8.35
N LYS A 193 23.07 5.73 8.84
CA LYS A 193 22.72 4.34 8.51
C LYS A 193 21.21 4.14 8.72
N SER A 194 20.49 3.84 7.64
CA SER A 194 19.06 3.52 7.64
C SER A 194 18.77 2.40 8.64
N LEU A 195 17.77 2.58 9.53
CA LEU A 195 17.23 1.50 10.37
C LEU A 195 16.48 0.46 9.54
N LEU A 196 15.97 0.86 8.38
CA LEU A 196 15.10 0.08 7.51
C LEU A 196 15.84 -0.59 6.35
N GLY A 197 17.16 -0.73 6.46
CA GLY A 197 18.01 -1.20 5.37
C GLY A 197 17.95 -0.29 4.14
N SER A 198 18.56 -0.74 3.05
CA SER A 198 18.52 -0.09 1.73
C SER A 198 18.02 -1.04 0.65
N GLU A 199 17.61 -2.25 1.06
CA GLU A 199 17.31 -3.35 0.16
C GLU A 199 15.88 -3.24 -0.38
N GLN A 200 15.68 -3.79 -1.57
CA GLN A 200 14.36 -3.95 -2.16
C GLN A 200 13.83 -5.32 -1.80
N ASN A 201 12.60 -5.36 -1.30
CA ASN A 201 11.90 -6.59 -0.98
C ASN A 201 10.95 -6.94 -2.13
N TYR A 202 11.02 -8.18 -2.58
CA TYR A 202 10.20 -8.73 -3.65
C TYR A 202 9.04 -9.49 -3.03
N TYR A 203 7.84 -8.93 -3.20
CA TYR A 203 6.60 -9.52 -2.70
C TYR A 203 5.91 -10.23 -3.86
N LYS A 204 5.99 -11.55 -3.86
CA LYS A 204 5.14 -12.37 -4.73
C LYS A 204 3.72 -12.34 -4.18
N GLN A 205 2.75 -11.99 -5.01
CA GLN A 205 1.37 -11.81 -4.59
C GLN A 205 0.45 -12.80 -5.29
N LEU A 206 -0.33 -13.52 -4.49
CA LEU A 206 -1.43 -14.36 -4.95
C LEU A 206 -2.74 -13.71 -4.52
N TYR A 207 -3.66 -13.50 -5.45
CA TYR A 207 -4.97 -12.91 -5.17
C TYR A 207 -6.03 -13.98 -5.34
N LEU A 208 -6.87 -14.13 -4.32
CA LEU A 208 -7.93 -15.12 -4.34
C LEU A 208 -9.12 -14.59 -5.12
N GLU A 209 -9.39 -13.31 -4.89
CA GLU A 209 -10.33 -12.52 -5.63
C GLU A 209 -9.63 -11.26 -6.13
N ASN A 210 -10.07 -10.78 -7.29
CA ASN A 210 -9.58 -9.54 -7.88
C ASN A 210 -10.76 -8.64 -8.26
N SER A 211 -11.85 -8.65 -7.50
CA SER A 211 -13.01 -7.84 -7.83
C SER A 211 -12.75 -6.33 -7.65
N GLY A 212 -11.74 -5.99 -6.85
CA GLY A 212 -11.46 -4.64 -6.37
C GLY A 212 -12.38 -4.21 -5.22
N GLN A 213 -13.19 -5.12 -4.67
CA GLN A 213 -14.21 -4.84 -3.64
C GLN A 213 -13.73 -5.26 -2.25
N PRO A 214 -14.25 -4.63 -1.18
CA PRO A 214 -13.99 -5.07 0.19
C PRO A 214 -14.25 -6.58 0.38
N GLY A 215 -13.37 -7.26 1.10
CA GLY A 215 -13.41 -8.71 1.30
C GLY A 215 -12.56 -9.54 0.32
N ASP A 216 -12.02 -8.92 -0.75
CA ASP A 216 -11.01 -9.55 -1.60
C ASP A 216 -9.78 -9.92 -0.76
N LEU A 217 -9.28 -11.14 -0.92
CA LEU A 217 -8.11 -11.64 -0.21
C LEU A 217 -6.86 -11.66 -1.09
N ARG A 218 -5.74 -11.34 -0.44
CA ARG A 218 -4.41 -11.40 -1.04
C ARG A 218 -3.43 -12.04 -0.08
N ILE A 219 -2.63 -12.94 -0.61
CA ILE A 219 -1.48 -13.55 0.05
C ILE A 219 -0.22 -12.90 -0.54
N SER A 220 0.71 -12.50 0.32
CA SER A 220 1.98 -11.91 -0.08
C SER A 220 3.13 -12.67 0.57
N GLU A 221 4.07 -13.13 -0.24
CA GLU A 221 5.29 -13.81 0.21
C GLU A 221 6.51 -12.98 -0.15
N VAL A 222 7.39 -12.74 0.82
CA VAL A 222 8.67 -12.08 0.58
C VAL A 222 9.67 -13.10 0.07
N THR A 223 9.98 -13.09 -1.22
CA THR A 223 10.84 -14.11 -1.85
C THR A 223 12.31 -13.70 -1.88
N PHE A 224 12.60 -12.40 -1.91
CA PHE A 224 13.95 -11.83 -1.96
C PHE A 224 14.00 -10.47 -1.27
N GLY A 225 15.16 -10.08 -0.73
CA GLY A 225 15.39 -8.80 -0.06
C GLY A 225 16.01 -8.97 1.32
N ASP A 226 15.50 -8.21 2.28
CA ASP A 226 15.98 -8.21 3.67
C ASP A 226 15.89 -9.62 4.26
N PRO A 227 17.02 -10.20 4.74
CA PRO A 227 17.03 -11.53 5.35
C PRO A 227 16.06 -11.69 6.53
N ALA A 228 15.73 -10.61 7.24
CA ALA A 228 14.75 -10.65 8.33
C ALA A 228 13.30 -10.74 7.82
N ALA A 229 13.04 -10.30 6.60
CA ALA A 229 11.72 -10.34 5.98
C ALA A 229 11.53 -11.56 5.07
N GLN A 230 12.61 -12.12 4.52
CA GLN A 230 12.55 -13.23 3.57
C GLN A 230 11.81 -14.45 4.13
N GLY A 231 10.92 -15.02 3.31
CA GLY A 231 10.03 -16.13 3.68
C GLY A 231 8.85 -15.71 4.54
N SER A 232 8.63 -14.42 4.80
CA SER A 232 7.42 -13.96 5.46
C SER A 232 6.21 -14.14 4.55
N ILE A 233 5.14 -14.70 5.09
CA ILE A 233 3.85 -14.86 4.41
C ILE A 233 2.81 -14.01 5.13
N LEU A 234 2.08 -13.19 4.37
CA LEU A 234 1.11 -12.23 4.88
C LEU A 234 -0.23 -12.44 4.17
N VAL A 235 -1.30 -12.57 4.93
CA VAL A 235 -2.67 -12.67 4.42
C VAL A 235 -3.39 -11.36 4.71
N HIS A 236 -3.87 -10.72 3.66
CA HIS A 236 -4.58 -9.45 3.71
C HIS A 236 -5.99 -9.56 3.15
N GLU A 237 -6.87 -8.72 3.66
CA GLU A 237 -8.23 -8.50 3.16
C GLU A 237 -8.41 -7.03 2.78
N ARG A 238 -9.01 -6.78 1.62
CA ARG A 238 -9.32 -5.42 1.16
C ARG A 238 -10.42 -4.81 2.03
N ILE A 239 -10.26 -3.54 2.40
CA ILE A 239 -11.22 -2.74 3.20
C ILE A 239 -11.65 -1.46 2.50
#